data_AF-A0A371X7I0-F1
#
_entry.id   AF-A0A371X7I0-F1
#
_cell.length_a   1.000
_cell.length_b   1.000
_cell.length_c   1.000
_cell.angle_alpha   90.00
_cell.angle_beta   90.00
_cell.angle_gamma   90.00
#
_symmetry.space_group_name_H-M   'P 1'
#
loop_
_entity.id
_entity.type
_entity.pdbx_description
1 polymer ?
#
loop_
_entity_poly.entity_id
_entity_poly.type
_entity_poly.pdbx_seq_one_letter_code
_entity_poly.pdbx_strand_id
1 'polypeptide(L)'
;MLRTMMFVGILLAAGPAWAGCYDYTDPAALQSAPRAEICVSGACETTAIQFECGNANGATVAYQNGWRVDYAGDADPVVTAPDGKPLEDRTALVCRDIDADACRFG
;
A
#
# COMPACT_ATOMS: atom_id res chain seq x y z
N MET A 1 16.71 -29.94 -48.86
CA MET A 1 16.42 -30.29 -47.44
C MET A 1 16.44 -29.00 -46.64
N LEU A 2 15.26 -28.43 -46.38
CA LEU A 2 15.09 -27.11 -45.75
C LEU A 2 14.79 -27.34 -44.26
N ARG A 3 15.74 -27.00 -43.37
CA ARG A 3 15.59 -27.12 -41.91
C ARG A 3 14.97 -25.84 -41.38
N THR A 4 13.67 -25.88 -41.10
CA THR A 4 12.96 -24.83 -40.37
C THR A 4 13.42 -24.86 -38.90
N MET A 5 14.30 -23.93 -38.52
CA MET A 5 14.61 -23.67 -37.11
C MET A 5 13.51 -22.80 -36.51
N MET A 6 12.68 -23.42 -35.66
CA MET A 6 11.64 -22.76 -34.89
C MET A 6 12.29 -22.01 -33.71
N PHE A 7 12.32 -20.68 -33.77
CA PHE A 7 12.65 -19.84 -32.63
C PHE A 7 11.42 -19.77 -31.71
N VAL A 8 11.47 -20.46 -30.57
CA VAL A 8 10.51 -20.27 -29.47
C VAL A 8 11.03 -19.12 -28.61
N GLY A 9 10.56 -17.91 -28.89
CA GLY A 9 10.77 -16.75 -28.03
C GLY A 9 9.83 -16.83 -26.83
N ILE A 10 10.36 -17.21 -25.67
CA ILE A 10 9.64 -17.10 -24.40
C ILE A 10 9.70 -15.63 -23.98
N LEU A 11 8.61 -14.90 -24.20
CA LEU A 11 8.36 -13.59 -23.60
C LEU A 11 8.01 -13.81 -22.11
N LEU A 12 9.03 -13.73 -21.25
CA LEU A 12 8.82 -13.61 -19.81
C LEU A 12 8.29 -12.21 -19.52
N ALA A 13 6.97 -12.07 -19.48
CA ALA A 13 6.31 -10.91 -18.89
C ALA A 13 6.59 -10.95 -17.37
N ALA A 14 7.71 -10.35 -16.96
CA ALA A 14 7.98 -10.06 -15.55
C ALA A 14 7.08 -8.90 -15.12
N GLY A 15 5.79 -9.18 -14.91
CA GLY A 15 5.00 -8.34 -14.02
C GLY A 15 5.64 -8.40 -12.63
N PRO A 16 5.68 -7.31 -11.85
CA PRO A 16 6.13 -7.39 -10.47
C PRO A 16 5.31 -8.49 -9.78
N ALA A 17 5.98 -9.54 -9.31
CA ALA A 17 5.31 -10.62 -8.59
C ALA A 17 4.90 -10.06 -7.22
N TRP A 18 3.64 -9.67 -7.08
CA TRP A 18 3.09 -9.26 -5.79
C TRP A 18 3.01 -10.53 -4.93
N ALA A 19 3.80 -10.56 -3.85
CA ALA A 19 4.01 -11.75 -3.02
C ALA A 19 2.86 -11.97 -2.02
N GLY A 20 2.07 -10.93 -1.75
CA GLY A 20 0.83 -11.02 -0.98
C GLY A 20 0.08 -9.69 -0.98
N CYS A 21 -1.26 -9.77 -0.96
CA CYS A 21 -2.13 -8.62 -0.80
C CYS A 21 -3.30 -8.97 0.11
N TYR A 22 -3.58 -8.05 1.02
CA TYR A 22 -4.85 -7.98 1.74
C TYR A 22 -5.64 -6.83 1.12
N ASP A 23 -6.80 -7.15 0.55
CA ASP A 23 -7.69 -6.19 -0.10
C ASP A 23 -9.02 -6.14 0.64
N TYR A 24 -9.40 -4.95 1.07
CA TYR A 24 -10.62 -4.64 1.81
C TYR A 24 -11.57 -3.72 1.02
N THR A 25 -11.41 -3.64 -0.30
CA THR A 25 -12.29 -2.87 -1.18
C THR A 25 -13.69 -3.49 -1.31
N ASP A 26 -13.81 -4.80 -1.14
CA ASP A 26 -15.09 -5.49 -1.12
C ASP A 26 -15.88 -5.19 0.18
N PRO A 27 -17.19 -4.86 0.11
CA PRO A 27 -17.99 -4.51 1.30
C PRO A 27 -18.01 -5.57 2.40
N ALA A 28 -17.87 -6.85 2.03
CA ALA A 28 -17.81 -7.96 2.98
C ALA A 28 -16.46 -7.98 3.74
N ALA A 29 -15.36 -7.70 3.05
CA ALA A 29 -14.02 -7.65 3.64
C ALA A 29 -13.82 -6.38 4.47
N LEU A 30 -14.47 -5.28 4.08
CA LEU A 30 -14.39 -3.99 4.76
C LEU A 30 -14.82 -4.06 6.23
N GLN A 31 -15.76 -4.95 6.58
CA GLN A 31 -16.18 -5.14 7.98
C GLN A 31 -15.07 -5.65 8.89
N SER A 32 -14.04 -6.29 8.32
CA SER A 32 -12.86 -6.78 9.02
C SER A 32 -11.60 -5.95 8.77
N ALA A 33 -11.71 -4.84 8.04
CA ALA A 33 -10.56 -3.98 7.74
C ALA A 33 -10.04 -3.32 9.03
N PRO A 34 -8.72 -3.37 9.30
CA PRO A 34 -8.13 -2.65 10.43
C PRO A 34 -8.42 -1.15 10.33
N ARG A 35 -8.91 -0.54 11.43
CA ARG A 35 -9.27 0.88 11.48
C ARG A 35 -8.29 1.69 12.32
N ALA A 36 -8.06 2.91 11.88
CA ALA A 36 -7.22 3.88 12.57
C ALA A 36 -7.87 5.27 12.57
N GLU A 37 -7.50 6.09 13.55
CA GLU A 37 -7.66 7.53 13.52
C GLU A 37 -6.35 8.16 13.02
N ILE A 38 -6.42 8.90 11.91
CA ILE A 38 -5.29 9.65 11.36
C ILE A 38 -5.54 11.12 11.62
N CYS A 39 -4.60 11.76 12.31
CA CYS A 39 -4.62 13.19 12.61
C CYS A 39 -3.47 13.92 11.92
N VAL A 40 -3.77 15.05 11.29
CA VAL A 40 -2.75 16.00 10.81
C VAL A 40 -3.00 17.35 11.41
N SER A 41 -2.01 17.90 12.12
CA SER A 41 -2.10 19.20 12.79
C SER A 41 -3.33 19.31 13.71
N GLY A 42 -3.70 18.19 14.35
CA GLY A 42 -4.84 18.10 15.27
C GLY A 42 -6.20 17.87 14.60
N ALA A 43 -6.31 17.90 13.28
CA ALA A 43 -7.52 17.52 12.56
C ALA A 43 -7.51 16.01 12.31
N CYS A 44 -8.47 15.29 12.89
CA CYS A 44 -8.51 13.82 12.92
C CYS A 44 -9.64 13.26 12.07
N GLU A 45 -9.38 12.16 11.38
CA GLU A 45 -10.36 11.40 10.63
C GLU A 45 -10.20 9.90 10.93
N THR A 46 -11.32 9.22 11.18
CA THR A 46 -11.35 7.76 11.26
C THR A 46 -11.37 7.17 9.86
N THR A 47 -10.51 6.19 9.62
CA THR A 47 -10.38 5.49 8.35
C THR A 47 -10.13 4.01 8.58
N ALA A 48 -10.13 3.24 7.49
CA ALA A 48 -9.76 1.83 7.48
C ALA A 48 -8.70 1.59 6.41
N ILE A 49 -7.88 0.54 6.59
CA ILE A 49 -7.03 0.04 5.52
C ILE A 49 -7.93 -0.37 4.35
N GLN A 50 -7.64 0.17 3.17
CA GLN A 50 -8.26 -0.21 1.91
C GLN A 50 -7.56 -1.43 1.33
N PHE A 51 -6.23 -1.42 1.29
CA PHE A 51 -5.42 -2.57 0.92
C PHE A 51 -4.01 -2.45 1.50
N GLU A 52 -3.36 -3.60 1.66
CA GLU A 52 -1.96 -3.73 2.01
C GLU A 52 -1.33 -4.79 1.11
N CYS A 53 -0.32 -4.41 0.33
CA CYS A 53 0.31 -5.26 -0.66
C CYS A 53 1.82 -5.22 -0.54
N GLY A 54 2.48 -6.38 -0.64
CA GLY A 54 3.93 -6.50 -0.50
C GLY A 54 4.56 -7.37 -1.58
N ASN A 55 5.81 -7.08 -1.93
CA ASN A 55 6.65 -7.89 -2.79
C ASN A 55 8.14 -7.77 -2.39
N ALA A 56 9.03 -8.42 -3.14
CA ALA A 56 10.47 -8.42 -2.87
C ALA A 56 11.12 -7.03 -2.88
N ASN A 57 10.47 -6.03 -3.49
CA ASN A 57 11.00 -4.67 -3.63
C ASN A 57 10.37 -3.67 -2.66
N GLY A 58 9.34 -4.05 -1.90
CA GLY A 58 8.63 -3.11 -1.04
C GLY A 58 7.20 -3.50 -0.70
N ALA A 59 6.51 -2.57 -0.05
CA ALA A 59 5.11 -2.71 0.32
C ALA A 59 4.35 -1.40 0.13
N THR A 60 3.05 -1.48 -0.08
CA THR A 60 2.15 -0.34 -0.15
C THR A 60 0.96 -0.62 0.78
N VAL A 61 0.62 0.37 1.59
CA VAL A 61 -0.61 0.42 2.37
C VAL A 61 -1.42 1.61 1.91
N ALA A 62 -2.70 1.42 1.61
CA ALA A 62 -3.64 2.50 1.32
C ALA A 62 -4.80 2.48 2.30
N TYR A 63 -5.31 3.66 2.64
CA TYR A 63 -6.46 3.86 3.52
C TYR A 63 -7.65 4.41 2.73
N GLN A 64 -8.86 4.17 3.21
CA GLN A 64 -10.09 4.58 2.52
C GLN A 64 -10.24 6.09 2.32
N ASN A 65 -9.67 6.89 3.22
CA ASN A 65 -9.66 8.35 3.10
C ASN A 65 -8.52 8.89 2.22
N GLY A 66 -7.83 8.04 1.46
CA GLY A 66 -6.85 8.46 0.45
C GLY A 66 -5.42 8.60 0.94
N TRP A 67 -5.15 8.39 2.23
CA TRP A 67 -3.78 8.26 2.71
C TRP A 67 -3.12 7.00 2.15
N ARG A 68 -1.83 7.08 1.89
CA ARG A 68 -1.04 5.97 1.39
C ARG A 68 0.37 5.98 1.99
N VAL A 69 0.93 4.81 2.21
CA VAL A 69 2.31 4.61 2.66
C VAL A 69 2.99 3.63 1.72
N ASP A 70 4.09 4.04 1.13
CA ASP A 70 4.91 3.21 0.25
C ASP A 70 6.28 2.95 0.90
N TYR A 71 6.60 1.67 1.10
CA TYR A 71 7.87 1.18 1.61
C TYR A 71 8.69 0.66 0.43
N ALA A 72 9.94 1.11 0.30
CA ALA A 72 10.85 0.69 -0.76
C ALA A 72 12.21 0.28 -0.19
N GLY A 73 12.43 -1.04 -0.05
CA GLY A 73 13.66 -1.59 0.55
C GLY A 73 13.90 -1.05 1.97
N ASP A 74 15.13 -0.58 2.22
CA ASP A 74 15.56 -0.02 3.51
C ASP A 74 15.35 1.49 3.64
N ALA A 75 14.68 2.13 2.67
CA ALA A 75 14.40 3.56 2.72
C ALA A 75 13.27 3.88 3.71
N ASP A 76 13.27 5.10 4.25
CA ASP A 76 12.13 5.61 5.01
C ASP A 76 10.86 5.53 4.14
N PRO A 77 9.71 5.12 4.71
CA PRO A 77 8.48 5.03 3.94
C PRO A 77 8.13 6.39 3.35
N VAL A 78 7.48 6.43 2.19
CA VAL A 78 6.88 7.64 1.62
C VAL A 78 5.41 7.67 2.01
N VAL A 79 5.04 8.66 2.83
CA VAL A 79 3.63 8.91 3.17
C VAL A 79 3.07 9.89 2.16
N THR A 80 1.97 9.53 1.50
CA THR A 80 1.25 10.36 0.54
C THR A 80 -0.10 10.75 1.13
N ALA A 81 -0.39 12.05 1.14
CA ALA A 81 -1.64 12.60 1.62
C ALA A 81 -2.79 12.38 0.62
N PRO A 82 -4.06 12.58 1.03
CA PRO A 82 -5.22 12.40 0.15
C PRO A 82 -5.23 13.28 -1.11
N ASP A 83 -4.46 14.37 -1.13
CA ASP A 83 -4.28 15.22 -2.32
C ASP A 83 -3.27 14.64 -3.33
N GLY A 84 -2.71 13.46 -3.04
CA GLY A 84 -1.75 12.76 -3.88
C GLY A 84 -0.32 13.24 -3.73
N LYS A 85 -0.02 14.14 -2.79
CA LYS A 85 1.33 14.64 -2.57
C LYS A 85 2.04 13.93 -1.43
N PRO A 86 3.37 13.69 -1.55
CA PRO A 86 4.17 13.24 -0.43
C PRO A 86 4.10 14.24 0.73
N LEU A 87 3.95 13.73 1.94
CA LEU A 87 4.00 14.50 3.17
C LEU A 87 5.48 14.71 3.55
N GLU A 88 5.98 15.92 3.31
CA GLU A 88 7.37 16.30 3.58
C GLU A 88 7.67 16.38 5.09
N ASP A 89 6.70 16.83 5.90
CA ASP A 89 6.81 16.93 7.35
C ASP A 89 5.76 16.07 8.04
N ARG A 90 6.22 15.05 8.78
CA ARG A 90 5.38 14.10 9.51
C ARG A 90 5.29 14.40 11.00
N THR A 91 5.93 15.45 11.49
CA THR A 91 5.91 15.79 12.92
C THR A 91 4.52 16.09 13.45
N ALA A 92 3.63 16.55 12.57
CA ALA A 92 2.22 16.81 12.86
C ALA A 92 1.29 15.62 12.55
N LEU A 93 1.82 14.52 12.00
CA LEU A 93 1.07 13.32 11.68
C LEU A 93 1.02 12.40 12.92
N VAL A 94 -0.19 12.06 13.34
CA VAL A 94 -0.42 11.10 14.42
C VAL A 94 -1.37 10.05 13.90
N CYS A 95 -0.99 8.78 14.04
CA CYS A 95 -1.89 7.67 13.79
C CYS A 95 -2.20 6.95 15.10
N ARG A 96 -3.46 6.60 15.33
CA ARG A 96 -3.91 5.81 16.46
C ARG A 96 -4.72 4.63 15.99
N ASP A 97 -4.33 3.45 16.44
CA ASP A 97 -5.10 2.22 16.21
C ASP A 97 -6.46 2.32 16.90
N ILE A 98 -7.54 2.07 16.15
CA ILE A 98 -8.88 1.84 16.70
C ILE A 98 -9.06 0.33 16.89
N ASP A 99 -8.64 -0.44 15.89
CA ASP A 99 -8.44 -1.88 15.97
C ASP A 99 -6.93 -2.17 15.87
N ALA A 100 -6.47 -3.34 16.32
CA ALA A 100 -5.05 -3.66 16.34
C ALA A 100 -4.41 -3.61 14.92
N ASP A 101 -3.21 -3.04 14.84
CA ASP A 101 -2.30 -3.11 13.69
C ASP A 101 -2.76 -2.35 12.43
N ALA A 102 -3.49 -1.23 12.60
CA ALA A 102 -3.96 -0.39 11.49
C ALA A 102 -2.96 0.73 11.13
N CYS A 103 -2.14 1.19 12.08
CA CYS A 103 -1.21 2.29 11.88
C CYS A 103 0.10 1.86 11.22
N ARG A 104 0.25 2.23 9.93
CA ARG A 104 1.42 1.92 9.09
C ARG A 104 2.29 3.14 8.76
N PHE A 105 2.32 4.17 9.61
CA PHE A 105 3.01 5.43 9.26
C PHE A 105 4.50 5.50 9.61
N GLY A 106 5.03 4.54 10.38
CA GLY A 106 6.45 4.42 10.71
C GLY A 106 6.94 5.51 11.66
#